data_AF-A0A9E1UXX0-F1
#
_entry.id   AF-A0A9E1UXX0-F1
#
_cell.length_a   1.000
_cell.length_b   1.000
_cell.length_c   1.000
_cell.angle_alpha   90.00
_cell.angle_beta   90.00
_cell.angle_gamma   90.00
#
_symmetry.space_group_name_H-M   'P 1'
#
loop_
_entity.id
_entity.type
_entity.pdbx_description
1 polymer ?
#
loop_
_entity_poly.entity_id
_entity_poly.type
_entity_poly.pdbx_seq_one_letter_code
_entity_poly.pdbx_strand_id
1 'polypeptide(L)'
;LEKVAFLDATIESIDAVLALAERYAEEARHQGREDIAGTLDRVPAQPPRSFHEALQSLRLLHAMVWMNGHYHVGLGRFDQYMMPYLQADLDAGRLTEPEAEELLAELFISLNRDSDLYPGVQQGDNGQSLMLGGTTPAGDCAENLLTLMVLRVARDVNMIDPKINLRVTPTTNLDTLELAAELTRKGLGFPQYSNDDVVIPALVAHGYELEDARDYTVAACWEYLIPGKSGDVANIGALSFPYAVNQAILDGLPAGDDFSALLERVAANINDQTVARVDAYRNLILPPAPYYSALMTDAIERGTDICHGNRYNNYGVHGACSANAADALAAVRVCVFQDRTVTPEELVQALATDYADGEAVRERLAACPKVGNNDPLADRMLTFLFNAFADACEAIGDNGRGGCIRPGTGSAMYYVWLARGHEGMAEPVVGATADGRHAGGFFSSSLAPAPGARLAGPISLLQTYGKLDYTRICNGGPITMELSDAVFRSPETIRKVAMLIRTFAALGCQQLQLNTLDVEKLEDAKAHPEEHRDLIVRVWGWSGYFCELAPEYQDHVIARHKYQL
;
A
#
# COMPACT_ATOMS: atom_id res chain seq x y z
N LEU A 1 37.44 -4.17 13.20
CA LEU A 1 36.76 -4.81 14.34
C LEU A 1 35.28 -4.96 14.06
N GLU A 2 34.56 -3.87 13.73
CA GLU A 2 33.13 -3.92 13.35
C GLU A 2 32.82 -4.89 12.20
N LYS A 3 33.57 -4.83 11.09
CA LYS A 3 33.42 -5.78 9.98
C LYS A 3 33.57 -7.25 10.39
N VAL A 4 34.50 -7.55 11.30
CA VAL A 4 34.72 -8.93 11.79
C VAL A 4 33.54 -9.35 12.66
N ALA A 5 33.11 -8.48 13.58
CA ALA A 5 31.96 -8.76 14.44
C ALA A 5 30.67 -8.98 13.64
N PHE A 6 30.44 -8.19 12.58
CA PHE A 6 29.33 -8.39 11.65
C PHE A 6 29.40 -9.77 10.98
N LEU A 7 30.55 -10.11 10.38
CA LEU A 7 30.71 -11.39 9.67
C LEU A 7 30.59 -12.59 10.60
N ASP A 8 31.15 -12.52 11.82
CA ASP A 8 31.01 -13.57 12.84
C ASP A 8 29.54 -13.75 13.24
N ALA A 9 28.81 -12.66 13.47
CA ALA A 9 27.38 -12.70 13.79
C ALA A 9 26.53 -13.21 12.62
N THR A 10 26.91 -12.91 11.37
CA THR A 10 26.27 -13.45 10.17
C THR A 10 26.47 -14.95 10.06
N ILE A 11 27.69 -15.46 10.31
CA ILE A 11 27.96 -16.92 10.32
C ILE A 11 27.12 -17.61 11.39
N GLU A 12 27.11 -17.08 12.62
CA GLU A 12 26.30 -17.64 13.71
C GLU A 12 24.80 -17.66 13.37
N SER A 13 24.31 -16.61 12.70
CA SER A 13 22.93 -16.54 12.23
C SER A 13 22.63 -17.61 11.17
N ILE A 14 23.54 -17.83 10.22
CA ILE A 14 23.38 -18.87 9.19
C ILE A 14 23.39 -20.25 9.84
N ASP A 15 24.33 -20.53 10.74
CA ASP A 15 24.43 -21.81 11.44
C ASP A 15 23.15 -22.12 12.23
N ALA A 16 22.55 -21.12 12.87
CA ALA A 16 21.27 -21.27 13.59
C ALA A 16 20.11 -21.67 12.66
N VAL A 17 20.05 -21.09 11.46
CA VAL A 17 19.04 -21.41 10.44
C VAL A 17 19.21 -22.84 9.93
N LEU A 18 20.45 -23.25 9.66
CA LEU A 18 20.76 -24.60 9.21
C LEU A 18 20.47 -25.65 10.29
N ALA A 19 20.81 -25.37 11.55
CA ALA A 19 20.47 -26.25 12.68
C ALA A 19 18.95 -26.41 12.85
N LEU A 20 18.16 -25.37 12.58
CA LEU A 20 16.71 -25.50 12.61
C LEU A 20 16.18 -26.34 11.44
N ALA A 21 16.73 -26.17 10.23
CA ALA A 21 16.39 -27.03 9.09
C ALA A 21 16.65 -28.52 9.40
N GLU A 22 17.80 -28.82 10.00
CA GLU A 22 18.18 -30.17 10.43
C GLU A 22 17.19 -30.75 11.45
N ARG A 23 16.76 -29.97 12.44
CA ARG A 23 15.74 -30.39 13.41
C ARG A 23 14.40 -30.75 12.74
N TYR A 24 13.97 -29.98 11.75
CA TYR A 24 12.76 -30.34 10.99
C TYR A 24 12.99 -31.60 10.13
N ALA A 25 14.19 -31.80 9.58
CA ALA A 25 14.53 -33.01 8.84
C ALA A 25 14.51 -34.26 9.74
N GLU A 26 15.08 -34.18 10.95
CA GLU A 26 15.02 -35.24 11.97
C GLU A 26 13.58 -35.58 12.36
N GLU A 27 12.75 -34.56 12.61
CA GLU A 27 11.34 -34.78 12.95
C GLU A 27 10.57 -35.40 11.77
N ALA A 28 10.84 -34.98 10.54
CA ALA A 28 10.26 -35.60 9.35
C ALA A 28 10.62 -37.09 9.25
N ARG A 29 11.88 -37.47 9.52
CA ARG A 29 12.28 -38.89 9.58
C ARG A 29 11.56 -39.64 10.69
N HIS A 30 11.44 -39.03 11.87
CA HIS A 30 10.73 -39.62 13.00
C HIS A 30 9.25 -39.89 12.67
N GLN A 31 8.61 -39.04 11.86
CA GLN A 31 7.25 -39.23 11.35
C GLN A 31 7.17 -40.13 10.10
N GLY A 32 8.28 -40.67 9.60
CA GLY A 32 8.33 -41.49 8.40
C GLY A 32 8.16 -40.73 7.08
N ARG A 33 8.37 -39.41 7.09
CA ARG A 33 8.31 -38.50 5.92
C ARG A 33 9.70 -38.30 5.32
N GLU A 34 10.25 -39.37 4.74
CA GLU A 34 11.57 -39.35 4.07
C GLU A 34 11.62 -38.38 2.88
N ASP A 35 10.47 -38.11 2.24
CA ASP A 35 10.31 -37.11 1.19
C ASP A 35 10.62 -35.68 1.67
N ILE A 36 10.09 -35.32 2.85
CA ILE A 36 10.34 -34.02 3.48
C ILE A 36 11.77 -33.98 4.05
N ALA A 37 12.21 -35.06 4.71
CA ALA A 37 13.56 -35.12 5.28
C ALA A 37 14.63 -34.92 4.20
N GLY A 38 14.52 -35.63 3.06
CA GLY A 38 15.46 -35.48 1.96
C GLY A 38 15.44 -34.09 1.31
N THR A 39 14.30 -33.39 1.35
CA THR A 39 14.19 -31.99 0.93
C THR A 39 14.96 -31.08 1.89
N LEU A 40 14.72 -31.22 3.20
CA LEU A 40 15.34 -30.39 4.24
C LEU A 40 16.84 -30.68 4.46
N ASP A 41 17.31 -31.88 4.12
CA ASP A 41 18.74 -32.22 4.07
C ASP A 41 19.48 -31.40 3.00
N ARG A 42 18.75 -30.91 1.99
CA ARG A 42 19.29 -30.11 0.90
C ARG A 42 19.11 -28.62 1.16
N VAL A 43 17.88 -28.16 1.40
CA VAL A 43 17.55 -26.74 1.52
C VAL A 43 17.34 -26.33 2.98
N PRO A 44 17.83 -25.14 3.39
CA PRO A 44 18.34 -24.04 2.58
C PRO A 44 19.88 -24.04 2.43
N ALA A 45 20.57 -25.05 2.96
CA ALA A 45 22.04 -25.13 2.95
C ALA A 45 22.64 -25.11 1.53
N GLN A 46 21.87 -25.57 0.54
CA GLN A 46 22.30 -25.72 -0.83
C GLN A 46 21.23 -25.22 -1.81
N PRO A 47 21.60 -24.90 -3.06
CA PRO A 47 20.62 -24.52 -4.07
C PRO A 47 19.55 -25.61 -4.29
N PRO A 48 18.27 -25.22 -4.37
CA PRO A 48 17.18 -26.14 -4.67
C PRO A 48 17.31 -26.71 -6.09
N ARG A 49 16.89 -27.95 -6.27
CA ARG A 49 16.97 -28.72 -7.53
C ARG A 49 15.62 -28.90 -8.21
N SER A 50 14.54 -28.67 -7.48
CA SER A 50 13.15 -28.79 -7.92
C SER A 50 12.34 -27.59 -7.44
N PHE A 51 11.16 -27.42 -8.01
CA PHE A 51 10.19 -26.42 -7.60
C PHE A 51 9.76 -26.64 -6.14
N HIS A 52 9.52 -27.89 -5.73
CA HIS A 52 9.18 -28.20 -4.34
C HIS A 52 10.32 -27.83 -3.36
N GLU A 53 11.58 -28.15 -3.67
CA GLU A 53 12.73 -27.72 -2.87
C GLU A 53 12.83 -26.19 -2.79
N ALA A 54 12.53 -25.48 -3.89
CA ALA A 54 12.56 -24.02 -3.92
C ALA A 54 11.48 -23.39 -3.03
N LEU A 55 10.24 -23.90 -3.08
CA LEU A 55 9.15 -23.45 -2.21
C LEU A 55 9.46 -23.72 -0.73
N GLN A 56 9.99 -24.90 -0.40
CA GLN A 56 10.39 -25.26 0.97
C GLN A 56 11.52 -24.36 1.48
N SER A 57 12.51 -24.07 0.64
CA SER A 57 13.61 -23.15 0.96
C SER A 57 13.08 -21.74 1.27
N LEU A 58 12.22 -21.20 0.40
CA LEU A 58 11.59 -19.90 0.59
C LEU A 58 10.79 -19.85 1.90
N ARG A 59 9.92 -20.84 2.14
CA ARG A 59 9.08 -20.87 3.34
C ARG A 59 9.92 -20.84 4.61
N LEU A 60 11.00 -21.63 4.64
CA LEU A 60 11.89 -21.68 5.80
C LEU A 60 12.63 -20.36 5.98
N LEU A 61 13.30 -19.85 4.93
CA LEU A 61 14.06 -18.59 5.00
C LEU A 61 13.18 -17.41 5.41
N HIS A 62 11.97 -17.32 4.87
CA HIS A 62 10.98 -16.31 5.22
C HIS A 62 10.51 -16.43 6.67
N ALA A 63 10.22 -17.66 7.15
CA ALA A 63 9.85 -17.90 8.55
C ALA A 63 10.93 -17.41 9.53
N MET A 64 12.20 -17.61 9.18
CA MET A 64 13.32 -17.19 10.03
C MET A 64 13.38 -15.69 10.18
N VAL A 65 13.04 -14.93 9.13
CA VAL A 65 13.04 -13.46 9.20
C VAL A 65 12.08 -13.00 10.28
N TRP A 66 10.88 -13.61 10.33
CA TRP A 66 9.88 -13.34 11.35
C TRP A 66 10.29 -13.78 12.76
N MET A 67 10.86 -14.97 12.91
CA MET A 67 11.34 -15.44 14.21
C MET A 67 12.52 -14.61 14.74
N ASN A 68 13.21 -13.87 13.87
CA ASN A 68 14.21 -12.86 14.24
C ASN A 68 13.60 -11.47 14.53
N GLY A 69 12.27 -11.35 14.62
CA GLY A 69 11.57 -10.12 14.97
C GLY A 69 11.44 -9.09 13.83
N HIS A 70 11.71 -9.49 12.59
CA HIS A 70 11.51 -8.63 11.42
C HIS A 70 10.15 -8.89 10.81
N TYR A 71 9.29 -7.88 10.85
CA TYR A 71 7.90 -7.93 10.42
C TYR A 71 7.72 -7.19 9.09
N HIS A 72 6.55 -7.34 8.46
CA HIS A 72 6.23 -6.72 7.16
C HIS A 72 7.19 -7.12 6.02
N VAL A 73 7.47 -8.42 5.90
CA VAL A 73 8.43 -8.95 4.93
C VAL A 73 7.70 -9.59 3.77
N GLY A 74 7.76 -8.93 2.61
CA GLY A 74 7.27 -9.45 1.35
C GLY A 74 8.12 -10.59 0.79
N LEU A 75 7.52 -11.33 -0.13
CA LEU A 75 8.14 -12.41 -0.89
C LEU A 75 8.67 -11.90 -2.26
N GLY A 76 8.48 -10.62 -2.58
CA GLY A 76 9.07 -10.00 -3.76
C GLY A 76 8.48 -10.53 -5.08
N ARG A 77 9.29 -10.52 -6.15
CA ARG A 77 8.91 -10.94 -7.50
C ARG A 77 8.92 -12.45 -7.69
N PHE A 78 8.05 -13.12 -6.94
CA PHE A 78 8.01 -14.58 -6.82
C PHE A 78 7.90 -15.31 -8.15
N ASP A 79 7.04 -14.81 -9.05
CA ASP A 79 6.88 -15.43 -10.35
C ASP A 79 8.14 -15.33 -11.23
N GLN A 80 9.09 -14.46 -10.92
CA GLN A 80 10.34 -14.34 -11.66
C GLN A 80 11.41 -15.30 -11.13
N TYR A 81 11.69 -15.26 -9.82
CA TYR A 81 12.78 -16.08 -9.27
C TYR A 81 12.39 -17.55 -9.06
N MET A 82 11.10 -17.89 -9.06
CA MET A 82 10.63 -19.28 -8.96
C MET A 82 10.39 -19.96 -10.31
N MET A 83 10.13 -19.21 -11.38
CA MET A 83 9.85 -19.76 -12.71
C MET A 83 10.94 -20.72 -13.23
N PRO A 84 12.25 -20.47 -13.04
CA PRO A 84 13.28 -21.40 -13.50
C PRO A 84 13.16 -22.80 -12.90
N TYR A 85 12.76 -22.92 -11.63
CA TYR A 85 12.58 -24.21 -10.97
C TYR A 85 11.33 -24.93 -11.45
N LEU A 86 10.23 -24.20 -11.62
CA LEU A 86 8.99 -24.74 -12.19
C LEU A 86 9.23 -25.25 -13.62
N GLN A 87 9.82 -24.41 -14.48
CA GLN A 87 10.08 -24.77 -15.88
C GLN A 87 10.95 -26.02 -15.98
N ALA A 88 12.01 -26.10 -15.16
CA ALA A 88 12.91 -27.25 -15.16
C ALA A 88 12.21 -28.56 -14.75
N ASP A 89 11.22 -28.51 -13.86
CA ASP A 89 10.44 -29.67 -13.43
C ASP A 89 9.40 -30.08 -14.48
N LEU A 90 8.72 -29.11 -15.11
CA LEU A 90 7.78 -29.36 -16.20
C LEU A 90 8.47 -29.98 -17.42
N ASP A 91 9.60 -29.40 -17.85
CA ASP A 91 10.37 -29.88 -19.01
C ASP A 91 10.92 -31.30 -18.80
N ALA A 92 11.25 -31.65 -17.56
CA ALA A 92 11.74 -32.97 -17.20
C ALA A 92 10.62 -33.99 -16.90
N GLY A 93 9.35 -33.57 -16.92
CA GLY A 93 8.21 -34.39 -16.54
C GLY A 93 8.23 -34.83 -15.06
N ARG A 94 8.89 -34.07 -14.18
CA ARG A 94 8.89 -34.31 -12.73
C ARG A 94 7.62 -33.78 -12.06
N LEU A 95 7.03 -32.75 -12.65
CA LEU A 95 5.75 -32.17 -12.24
C LEU A 95 4.87 -31.95 -13.46
N THR A 96 3.57 -32.00 -13.23
CA THR A 96 2.54 -31.47 -14.11
C THR A 96 2.05 -30.10 -13.59
N GLU A 97 1.38 -29.31 -14.43
CA GLU A 97 0.81 -28.02 -13.98
C GLU A 97 -0.14 -28.18 -12.77
N PRO A 98 -1.07 -29.16 -12.73
CA PRO A 98 -1.93 -29.35 -11.56
C PRO A 98 -1.17 -29.71 -10.27
N GLU A 99 -0.14 -30.56 -10.36
CA GLU A 99 0.71 -30.91 -9.19
C GLU A 99 1.49 -29.69 -8.69
N ALA A 100 1.95 -28.83 -9.61
CA ALA A 100 2.62 -27.58 -9.24
C ALA A 100 1.65 -26.56 -8.63
N GLU A 101 0.40 -26.49 -9.09
CA GLU A 101 -0.65 -25.68 -8.44
C GLU A 101 -1.00 -26.19 -7.04
N GLU A 102 -0.98 -27.51 -6.81
CA GLU A 102 -1.18 -28.10 -5.49
C GLU A 102 -0.06 -27.69 -4.51
N LEU A 103 1.21 -27.76 -4.95
CA LEU A 103 2.35 -27.28 -4.15
C LEU A 103 2.28 -25.78 -3.83
N LEU A 104 1.83 -24.97 -4.80
CA LEU A 104 1.59 -23.54 -4.58
C LEU A 104 0.47 -23.30 -3.56
N ALA A 105 -0.61 -24.08 -3.64
CA ALA A 105 -1.72 -23.99 -2.68
C ALA A 105 -1.24 -24.33 -1.26
N GLU A 106 -0.42 -25.37 -1.10
CA GLU A 106 0.18 -25.72 0.18
C GLU A 106 1.07 -24.60 0.74
N LEU A 107 1.90 -23.98 -0.11
CA LEU A 107 2.69 -22.81 0.31
C LEU A 107 1.75 -21.70 0.83
N PHE A 108 0.69 -21.35 0.09
CA PHE A 108 -0.21 -20.26 0.49
C PHE A 108 -0.93 -20.56 1.79
N ILE A 109 -1.40 -21.79 1.97
CA ILE A 109 -1.97 -22.26 3.24
C ILE A 109 -0.93 -22.12 4.37
N SER A 110 0.32 -22.49 4.13
CA SER A 110 1.39 -22.41 5.13
C SER A 110 1.77 -20.98 5.54
N LEU A 111 1.56 -19.99 4.66
CA LEU A 111 1.79 -18.58 4.96
C LEU A 111 0.70 -18.01 5.90
N ASN A 112 -0.47 -18.64 5.97
CA ASN A 112 -1.54 -18.26 6.89
C ASN A 112 -1.48 -19.03 8.22
N ARG A 113 -0.47 -19.90 8.42
CA ARG A 113 -0.20 -20.56 9.70
C ARG A 113 0.78 -19.76 10.54
N ASP A 114 0.75 -19.99 11.85
CA ASP A 114 1.64 -19.37 12.85
C ASP A 114 1.56 -17.83 12.88
N SER A 115 0.41 -17.28 12.46
CA SER A 115 0.12 -15.85 12.43
C SER A 115 -0.04 -15.24 13.83
N ASP A 116 -0.10 -16.06 14.88
CA ASP A 116 -0.05 -15.68 16.29
C ASP A 116 1.36 -15.27 16.77
N LEU A 117 2.41 -15.63 16.01
CA LEU A 117 3.78 -15.17 16.26
C LEU A 117 4.01 -13.71 15.82
N TYR A 118 3.00 -13.07 15.21
CA TYR A 118 3.07 -11.70 14.72
C TYR A 118 2.54 -10.70 15.77
N PRO A 119 3.35 -9.76 16.30
CA PRO A 119 2.89 -8.63 17.09
C PRO A 119 2.34 -7.55 16.16
N GLY A 120 1.19 -7.83 15.54
CA GLY A 120 0.45 -6.89 14.69
C GLY A 120 -0.83 -6.40 15.36
N VAL A 121 -1.46 -5.41 14.72
CA VAL A 121 -2.83 -5.00 15.10
C VAL A 121 -3.80 -6.17 14.92
N GLN A 122 -3.58 -7.03 13.90
CA GLN A 122 -4.39 -8.22 13.59
C GLN A 122 -3.73 -9.17 12.57
N GLN A 123 -4.29 -10.38 12.42
CA GLN A 123 -3.94 -11.29 11.33
C GLN A 123 -4.21 -10.62 9.97
N GLY A 124 -3.25 -10.76 9.05
CA GLY A 124 -3.29 -10.09 7.76
C GLY A 124 -2.52 -8.77 7.68
N ASP A 125 -2.02 -8.22 8.79
CA ASP A 125 -1.09 -7.07 8.75
C ASP A 125 0.40 -7.49 8.72
N ASN A 126 0.68 -8.76 8.45
CA ASN A 126 2.03 -9.34 8.50
C ASN A 126 2.95 -9.01 7.30
N GLY A 127 2.44 -8.30 6.30
CA GLY A 127 3.15 -7.85 5.10
C GLY A 127 3.66 -8.94 4.15
N GLN A 128 3.11 -10.16 4.19
CA GLN A 128 3.43 -11.21 3.21
C GLN A 128 2.86 -10.91 1.82
N SER A 129 3.51 -10.01 1.09
CA SER A 129 3.12 -9.60 -0.24
C SER A 129 3.91 -10.33 -1.33
N LEU A 130 3.22 -10.75 -2.38
CA LEU A 130 3.81 -11.25 -3.63
C LEU A 130 3.63 -10.20 -4.72
N MET A 131 4.66 -9.99 -5.52
CA MET A 131 4.62 -9.19 -6.73
C MET A 131 4.67 -10.10 -7.96
N LEU A 132 3.80 -9.84 -8.93
CA LEU A 132 3.65 -10.62 -10.15
C LEU A 132 3.72 -9.73 -11.40
N GLY A 133 4.13 -10.32 -12.53
CA GLY A 133 4.11 -9.71 -13.84
C GLY A 133 5.03 -8.50 -13.97
N GLY A 134 4.63 -7.55 -14.82
CA GLY A 134 5.38 -6.32 -15.09
C GLY A 134 6.44 -6.49 -16.17
N THR A 135 7.59 -5.84 -15.97
CA THR A 135 8.73 -5.89 -16.90
C THR A 135 9.94 -6.59 -16.29
N THR A 136 10.76 -7.23 -17.11
CA THR A 136 12.07 -7.75 -16.71
C THR A 136 13.07 -6.60 -16.52
N PRO A 137 14.22 -6.81 -15.87
CA PRO A 137 15.29 -5.81 -15.80
C PRO A 137 15.75 -5.31 -17.20
N ALA A 138 15.72 -6.21 -18.20
CA ALA A 138 16.00 -5.88 -19.59
C ALA A 138 14.92 -4.97 -20.25
N GLY A 139 13.71 -4.94 -19.69
CA GLY A 139 12.58 -4.15 -20.19
C GLY A 139 11.58 -4.95 -21.03
N ASP A 140 11.67 -6.27 -21.05
CA ASP A 140 10.73 -7.15 -21.73
C ASP A 140 9.51 -7.47 -20.85
N CYS A 141 8.45 -8.05 -21.42
CA CYS A 141 7.32 -8.54 -20.64
C CYS A 141 7.77 -9.64 -19.65
N ALA A 142 7.41 -9.50 -18.37
CA ALA A 142 7.73 -10.46 -17.32
C ALA A 142 6.58 -11.44 -16.99
N GLU A 143 5.41 -11.28 -17.63
CA GLU A 143 4.29 -12.23 -17.49
C GLU A 143 4.74 -13.62 -17.96
N ASN A 144 4.50 -14.64 -17.12
CA ASN A 144 4.85 -16.03 -17.40
C ASN A 144 3.77 -16.99 -16.87
N LEU A 145 3.99 -18.30 -17.06
CA LEU A 145 3.04 -19.33 -16.61
C LEU A 145 2.76 -19.24 -15.10
N LEU A 146 3.79 -18.99 -14.29
CA LEU A 146 3.68 -18.89 -12.84
C LEU A 146 2.88 -17.65 -12.41
N THR A 147 2.94 -16.55 -13.16
CA THR A 147 2.04 -15.39 -12.96
C THR A 147 0.58 -15.82 -12.96
N LEU A 148 0.17 -16.61 -13.96
CA LEU A 148 -1.21 -17.08 -14.12
C LEU A 148 -1.58 -18.14 -13.07
N MET A 149 -0.65 -19.07 -12.77
CA MET A 149 -0.87 -20.10 -11.74
C MET A 149 -1.10 -19.47 -10.36
N VAL A 150 -0.28 -18.49 -9.96
CA VAL A 150 -0.45 -17.79 -8.68
C VAL A 150 -1.84 -17.13 -8.59
N LEU A 151 -2.29 -16.46 -9.65
CA LEU A 151 -3.61 -15.82 -9.66
C LEU A 151 -4.75 -16.85 -9.52
N ARG A 152 -4.66 -18.01 -10.20
CA ARG A 152 -5.65 -19.10 -10.07
C ARG A 152 -5.65 -19.69 -8.67
N VAL A 153 -4.47 -20.05 -8.15
CA VAL A 153 -4.32 -20.67 -6.83
C VAL A 153 -4.79 -19.71 -5.74
N ALA A 154 -4.42 -18.42 -5.80
CA ALA A 154 -4.89 -17.42 -4.82
C ALA A 154 -6.42 -17.29 -4.82
N ARG A 155 -7.06 -17.34 -6.00
CA ARG A 155 -8.52 -17.28 -6.17
C ARG A 155 -9.22 -18.49 -5.56
N ASP A 156 -8.59 -19.66 -5.69
CA ASP A 156 -9.19 -20.93 -5.30
C ASP A 156 -8.95 -21.26 -3.83
N VAL A 157 -7.74 -20.96 -3.30
CA VAL A 157 -7.40 -21.08 -1.88
C VAL A 157 -8.15 -20.02 -1.04
N ASN A 158 -8.31 -18.81 -1.57
CA ASN A 158 -9.13 -17.75 -0.98
C ASN A 158 -8.77 -17.40 0.48
N MET A 159 -7.47 -17.24 0.74
CA MET A 159 -6.93 -16.84 2.05
C MET A 159 -6.35 -15.42 2.00
N ILE A 160 -6.10 -14.83 3.18
CA ILE A 160 -5.59 -13.46 3.30
C ILE A 160 -4.19 -13.35 2.69
N ASP A 161 -3.31 -14.29 3.03
CA ASP A 161 -1.96 -14.34 2.51
C ASP A 161 -1.78 -15.45 1.47
N PRO A 162 -0.85 -15.29 0.53
CA PRO A 162 -0.08 -14.07 0.28
C PRO A 162 -0.93 -12.97 -0.37
N LYS A 163 -0.61 -11.72 -0.05
CA LYS A 163 -1.22 -10.55 -0.67
C LYS A 163 -0.71 -10.37 -2.08
N ILE A 164 -1.60 -10.48 -3.06
CA ILE A 164 -1.22 -10.44 -4.47
C ILE A 164 -1.10 -8.99 -4.97
N ASN A 165 0.05 -8.65 -5.54
CA ASN A 165 0.29 -7.43 -6.29
C ASN A 165 0.59 -7.80 -7.74
N LEU A 166 0.00 -7.05 -8.67
CA LEU A 166 0.18 -7.25 -10.11
C LEU A 166 0.72 -5.97 -10.74
N ARG A 167 1.86 -6.07 -11.40
CA ARG A 167 2.41 -5.01 -12.23
C ARG A 167 1.76 -5.04 -13.60
N VAL A 168 1.23 -3.90 -14.01
CA VAL A 168 0.42 -3.75 -15.23
C VAL A 168 0.94 -2.61 -16.10
N THR A 169 0.58 -2.67 -17.38
CA THR A 169 0.74 -1.62 -18.38
C THR A 169 -0.57 -1.53 -19.19
N PRO A 170 -0.75 -0.50 -20.03
CA PRO A 170 -1.89 -0.43 -20.95
C PRO A 170 -1.97 -1.61 -21.93
N THR A 171 -0.86 -2.33 -22.11
CA THR A 171 -0.72 -3.48 -23.01
C THR A 171 -0.76 -4.84 -22.32
N THR A 172 -0.89 -4.91 -20.98
CA THR A 172 -1.05 -6.19 -20.26
C THR A 172 -2.15 -7.05 -20.88
N ASN A 173 -1.92 -8.37 -20.93
CA ASN A 173 -2.87 -9.30 -21.53
C ASN A 173 -4.23 -9.19 -20.84
N LEU A 174 -5.30 -9.11 -21.63
CA LEU A 174 -6.64 -8.95 -21.08
C LEU A 174 -7.07 -10.19 -20.30
N ASP A 175 -6.63 -11.39 -20.69
CA ASP A 175 -6.98 -12.63 -20.01
C ASP A 175 -6.37 -12.66 -18.59
N THR A 176 -5.15 -12.14 -18.42
CA THR A 176 -4.53 -11.93 -17.11
C THR A 176 -5.31 -10.94 -16.26
N LEU A 177 -5.77 -9.83 -16.86
CA LEU A 177 -6.59 -8.83 -16.17
C LEU A 177 -7.99 -9.37 -15.82
N GLU A 178 -8.57 -10.25 -16.63
CA GLU A 178 -9.82 -10.94 -16.32
C GLU A 178 -9.65 -11.89 -15.14
N LEU A 179 -8.58 -12.68 -15.11
CA LEU A 179 -8.25 -13.55 -13.98
C LEU A 179 -7.99 -12.75 -12.69
N ALA A 180 -7.32 -11.60 -12.81
CA ALA A 180 -7.14 -10.67 -11.69
C ALA A 180 -8.48 -10.09 -11.19
N ALA A 181 -9.39 -9.74 -12.10
CA ALA A 181 -10.74 -9.30 -11.76
C ALA A 181 -11.58 -10.42 -11.10
N GLU A 182 -11.41 -11.67 -11.52
CA GLU A 182 -12.00 -12.83 -10.83
C GLU A 182 -11.48 -13.01 -9.41
N LEU A 183 -10.20 -12.71 -9.16
CA LEU A 183 -9.64 -12.70 -7.82
C LEU A 183 -10.23 -11.54 -7.00
N THR A 184 -10.34 -10.34 -7.58
CA THR A 184 -11.04 -9.21 -6.94
C THR A 184 -12.46 -9.58 -6.51
N ARG A 185 -13.21 -10.30 -7.37
CA ARG A 185 -14.56 -10.80 -7.07
C ARG A 185 -14.65 -11.60 -5.77
N LYS A 186 -13.57 -12.26 -5.34
CA LYS A 186 -13.56 -13.05 -4.10
C LYS A 186 -13.67 -12.21 -2.83
N GLY A 187 -13.46 -10.88 -2.92
CA GLY A 187 -13.57 -9.98 -1.77
C GLY A 187 -12.30 -9.89 -0.93
N LEU A 188 -11.18 -10.45 -1.41
CA LEU A 188 -9.90 -10.41 -0.68
C LEU A 188 -9.25 -9.02 -0.66
N GLY A 189 -9.78 -8.05 -1.42
CA GLY A 189 -9.20 -6.71 -1.56
C GLY A 189 -7.87 -6.67 -2.34
N PHE A 190 -7.56 -7.74 -3.08
CA PHE A 190 -6.41 -7.92 -3.95
C PHE A 190 -6.86 -8.60 -5.27
N PRO A 191 -6.12 -8.48 -6.38
CA PRO A 191 -4.81 -7.84 -6.52
C PRO A 191 -4.82 -6.33 -6.31
N GLN A 192 -3.69 -5.81 -5.88
CA GLN A 192 -3.35 -4.40 -6.03
C GLN A 192 -2.55 -4.24 -7.32
N TYR A 193 -2.86 -3.22 -8.10
CA TYR A 193 -2.29 -3.00 -9.43
C TYR A 193 -1.30 -1.85 -9.38
N SER A 194 -0.08 -2.06 -9.89
CA SER A 194 0.94 -1.01 -10.03
C SER A 194 1.26 -0.78 -11.50
N ASN A 195 1.24 0.48 -11.95
CA ASN A 195 1.42 0.83 -13.36
C ASN A 195 2.90 1.07 -13.67
N ASP A 196 3.53 0.15 -14.40
CA ASP A 196 4.96 0.20 -14.71
C ASP A 196 5.36 1.45 -15.51
N ASP A 197 4.48 1.93 -16.40
CA ASP A 197 4.71 3.13 -17.22
C ASP A 197 4.81 4.42 -16.37
N VAL A 198 4.35 4.37 -15.12
CA VAL A 198 4.35 5.50 -14.18
C VAL A 198 5.36 5.27 -13.05
N VAL A 199 5.37 4.07 -12.47
CA VAL A 199 6.19 3.73 -11.30
C VAL A 199 7.68 3.71 -11.66
N ILE A 200 8.06 3.10 -12.79
CA ILE A 200 9.48 2.95 -13.15
C ILE A 200 10.13 4.32 -13.39
N PRO A 201 9.57 5.24 -14.20
CA PRO A 201 10.12 6.58 -14.35
C PRO A 201 10.18 7.36 -13.04
N ALA A 202 9.17 7.21 -12.17
CA ALA A 202 9.12 7.88 -10.87
C ALA A 202 10.22 7.40 -9.92
N LEU A 203 10.50 6.10 -9.88
CA LEU A 203 11.64 5.56 -9.14
C LEU A 203 12.96 6.07 -9.71
N VAL A 204 13.13 6.07 -11.04
CA VAL A 204 14.36 6.61 -11.65
C VAL A 204 14.58 8.09 -11.29
N ALA A 205 13.51 8.89 -11.27
CA ALA A 205 13.57 10.29 -10.85
C ALA A 205 14.04 10.47 -9.39
N HIS A 206 13.88 9.44 -8.55
CA HIS A 206 14.30 9.43 -7.15
C HIS A 206 15.62 8.67 -6.91
N GLY A 207 16.45 8.53 -7.95
CA GLY A 207 17.82 8.04 -7.83
C GLY A 207 17.98 6.52 -7.88
N TYR A 208 16.94 5.79 -8.27
CA TYR A 208 17.06 4.34 -8.54
C TYR A 208 17.62 4.10 -9.95
N GLU A 209 18.53 3.14 -10.09
CA GLU A 209 18.98 2.72 -11.43
C GLU A 209 17.83 2.13 -12.23
N LEU A 210 17.78 2.36 -13.54
CA LEU A 210 16.67 1.91 -14.39
C LEU A 210 16.44 0.39 -14.32
N GLU A 211 17.52 -0.39 -14.32
CA GLU A 211 17.44 -1.86 -14.23
C GLU A 211 16.82 -2.30 -12.90
N ASP A 212 17.19 -1.65 -11.80
CA ASP A 212 16.64 -1.91 -10.47
C ASP A 212 15.20 -1.43 -10.36
N ALA A 213 14.90 -0.23 -10.88
CA ALA A 213 13.56 0.32 -10.92
C ALA A 213 12.60 -0.58 -11.72
N ARG A 214 13.07 -1.26 -12.77
CA ARG A 214 12.29 -2.27 -13.51
C ARG A 214 12.05 -3.55 -12.71
N ASP A 215 12.81 -3.78 -11.64
CA ASP A 215 12.70 -4.97 -10.79
C ASP A 215 12.02 -4.70 -9.45
N TYR A 216 11.34 -3.57 -9.32
CA TYR A 216 10.67 -3.17 -8.08
C TYR A 216 9.61 -4.19 -7.61
N THR A 217 9.42 -4.19 -6.29
CA THR A 217 8.32 -4.82 -5.55
C THR A 217 7.65 -3.77 -4.65
N VAL A 218 6.66 -4.18 -3.86
CA VAL A 218 6.15 -3.41 -2.72
C VAL A 218 6.66 -3.99 -1.39
N ALA A 219 6.78 -3.15 -0.36
CA ALA A 219 7.23 -3.54 0.97
C ALA A 219 6.25 -4.47 1.69
N ALA A 220 5.02 -3.99 1.86
CA ALA A 220 3.93 -4.72 2.49
C ALA A 220 2.60 -4.27 1.89
N CYS A 221 2.29 -2.99 2.06
CA CYS A 221 1.04 -2.41 1.58
C CYS A 221 1.20 -1.92 0.13
N TRP A 222 1.89 -0.81 -0.08
CA TRP A 222 1.95 -0.18 -1.41
C TRP A 222 3.26 0.50 -1.75
N GLU A 223 4.13 0.71 -0.77
CA GLU A 223 5.38 1.44 -0.93
C GLU A 223 6.39 0.63 -1.73
N TYR A 224 6.96 1.24 -2.77
CA TYR A 224 7.89 0.55 -3.66
C TYR A 224 9.29 0.38 -3.05
N LEU A 225 9.88 -0.78 -3.28
CA LEU A 225 11.23 -1.16 -2.87
C LEU A 225 11.93 -1.96 -3.98
N ILE A 226 13.26 -2.02 -3.91
CA ILE A 226 14.08 -2.89 -4.76
C ILE A 226 14.50 -4.13 -3.94
N PRO A 227 14.07 -5.34 -4.33
CA PRO A 227 14.44 -6.57 -3.62
C PRO A 227 15.95 -6.69 -3.41
N GLY A 228 16.37 -6.98 -2.17
CA GLY A 228 17.78 -7.18 -1.80
C GLY A 228 18.67 -5.93 -1.79
N LYS A 229 18.21 -4.79 -2.34
CA LYS A 229 19.03 -3.57 -2.54
C LYS A 229 18.55 -2.38 -1.73
N SER A 230 17.28 -2.37 -1.30
CA SER A 230 16.70 -1.31 -0.48
C SER A 230 17.06 -1.46 1.00
N GLY A 231 17.70 -0.43 1.55
CA GLY A 231 17.65 -0.04 2.97
C GLY A 231 16.73 1.16 3.18
N ASP A 232 15.77 1.35 2.26
CA ASP A 232 14.77 2.42 2.32
C ASP A 232 13.87 2.24 3.55
N VAL A 233 13.54 3.34 4.23
CA VAL A 233 12.49 3.35 5.24
C VAL A 233 11.19 3.72 4.53
N ALA A 234 10.39 2.71 4.20
CA ALA A 234 9.22 2.86 3.34
C ALA A 234 8.19 3.88 3.87
N ASN A 235 8.07 4.05 5.19
CA ASN A 235 7.05 4.88 5.80
C ASN A 235 7.52 5.47 7.14
N ILE A 236 7.80 6.78 7.18
CA ILE A 236 8.07 7.54 8.41
C ILE A 236 6.80 8.21 8.97
N GLY A 237 5.64 7.94 8.37
CA GLY A 237 4.32 8.44 8.73
C GLY A 237 3.71 9.34 7.66
N ALA A 238 2.76 10.19 8.06
CA ALA A 238 2.01 11.03 7.14
C ALA A 238 1.83 12.47 7.67
N LEU A 239 1.64 13.41 6.74
CA LEU A 239 1.25 14.79 7.01
C LEU A 239 -0.26 14.93 6.95
N SER A 240 -0.81 15.87 7.71
CA SER A 240 -2.23 16.20 7.68
C SER A 240 -2.51 17.35 6.71
N PHE A 241 -2.90 17.02 5.46
CA PHE A 241 -3.38 18.03 4.53
C PHE A 241 -4.64 18.75 5.03
N PRO A 242 -5.64 18.08 5.66
CA PRO A 242 -6.79 18.78 6.22
C PRO A 242 -6.39 19.77 7.30
N TYR A 243 -5.40 19.44 8.16
CA TYR A 243 -4.91 20.40 9.15
C TYR A 243 -4.23 21.60 8.48
N ALA A 244 -3.35 21.38 7.51
CA ALA A 244 -2.67 22.45 6.79
C ALA A 244 -3.65 23.44 6.15
N VAL A 245 -4.71 22.91 5.52
CA VAL A 245 -5.79 23.70 4.92
C VAL A 245 -6.63 24.39 5.98
N ASN A 246 -7.05 23.68 7.03
CA ASN A 246 -7.93 24.25 8.05
C ASN A 246 -7.26 25.39 8.82
N GLN A 247 -5.97 25.25 9.19
CA GLN A 247 -5.24 26.34 9.84
C GLN A 247 -5.04 27.53 8.91
N ALA A 248 -4.72 27.30 7.63
CA ALA A 248 -4.61 28.40 6.67
C ALA A 248 -5.92 29.20 6.56
N ILE A 249 -7.06 28.51 6.55
CA ILE A 249 -8.40 29.16 6.55
C ILE A 249 -8.63 29.94 7.85
N LEU A 250 -8.42 29.31 9.00
CA LEU A 250 -8.70 29.91 10.31
C LEU A 250 -7.82 31.12 10.62
N ASP A 251 -6.57 31.12 10.15
CA ASP A 251 -5.63 32.23 10.38
C ASP A 251 -5.73 33.28 9.26
N GLY A 252 -5.85 32.84 8.01
CA GLY A 252 -5.78 33.73 6.85
C GLY A 252 -7.04 34.52 6.58
N LEU A 253 -8.22 33.92 6.75
CA LEU A 253 -9.49 34.62 6.51
C LEU A 253 -9.69 35.82 7.45
N PRO A 254 -9.47 35.72 8.78
CA PRO A 254 -9.53 36.88 9.67
C PRO A 254 -8.42 37.92 9.40
N ALA A 255 -7.28 37.49 8.86
CA ALA A 255 -6.20 38.39 8.45
C ALA A 255 -6.51 39.18 7.16
N GLY A 256 -7.60 38.85 6.47
CA GLY A 256 -8.00 39.48 5.21
C GLY A 256 -7.23 38.96 4.00
N ASP A 257 -6.67 37.76 4.09
CA ASP A 257 -5.93 37.15 2.98
C ASP A 257 -6.84 36.87 1.79
N ASP A 258 -6.30 37.09 0.59
CA ASP A 258 -6.94 36.59 -0.61
C ASP A 258 -6.69 35.08 -0.79
N PHE A 259 -7.31 34.49 -1.80
CA PHE A 259 -7.17 33.06 -2.04
C PHE A 259 -5.72 32.63 -2.38
N SER A 260 -4.91 33.52 -2.96
CA SER A 260 -3.51 33.21 -3.26
C SER A 260 -2.70 33.13 -1.97
N ALA A 261 -2.85 34.13 -1.10
CA ALA A 261 -2.20 34.15 0.21
C ALA A 261 -2.63 32.95 1.09
N LEU A 262 -3.89 32.49 0.98
CA LEU A 262 -4.32 31.24 1.62
C LEU A 262 -3.54 30.02 1.10
N LEU A 263 -3.35 29.89 -0.21
CA LEU A 263 -2.56 28.79 -0.76
C LEU A 263 -1.10 28.86 -0.30
N GLU A 264 -0.51 30.05 -0.22
CA GLU A 264 0.85 30.24 0.33
C GLU A 264 0.95 29.75 1.79
N ARG A 265 -0.06 30.03 2.63
CA ARG A 265 -0.11 29.48 3.99
C ARG A 265 -0.24 27.96 4.02
N VAL A 266 -1.06 27.38 3.14
CA VAL A 266 -1.17 25.91 3.05
C VAL A 266 0.17 25.29 2.71
N ALA A 267 0.90 25.85 1.74
CA ALA A 267 2.23 25.37 1.37
C ALA A 267 3.22 25.49 2.54
N ALA A 268 3.21 26.61 3.28
CA ALA A 268 4.04 26.79 4.47
C ALA A 268 3.70 25.74 5.57
N ASN A 269 2.41 25.52 5.84
CA ASN A 269 1.95 24.52 6.81
C ASN A 269 2.33 23.08 6.41
N ILE A 270 2.34 22.76 5.11
CA ILE A 270 2.82 21.47 4.60
C ILE A 270 4.34 21.36 4.78
N ASN A 271 5.08 22.41 4.44
CA ASN A 271 6.53 22.46 4.62
C ASN A 271 6.94 22.24 6.09
N ASP A 272 6.30 22.95 7.02
CA ASP A 272 6.63 22.84 8.44
C ASP A 272 6.37 21.43 8.99
N GLN A 273 5.24 20.81 8.60
CA GLN A 273 4.96 19.42 8.92
C GLN A 273 6.00 18.47 8.30
N THR A 274 6.41 18.70 7.06
CA THR A 274 7.41 17.88 6.35
C THR A 274 8.75 17.93 7.06
N VAL A 275 9.25 19.12 7.37
CA VAL A 275 10.54 19.33 8.06
C VAL A 275 10.52 18.67 9.43
N ALA A 276 9.47 18.95 10.23
CA ALA A 276 9.34 18.35 11.55
C ALA A 276 9.33 16.82 11.49
N ARG A 277 8.63 16.25 10.50
CA ARG A 277 8.54 14.81 10.31
C ARG A 277 9.89 14.19 9.94
N VAL A 278 10.61 14.77 8.98
CA VAL A 278 11.91 14.23 8.56
C VAL A 278 12.95 14.39 9.65
N ASP A 279 12.96 15.51 10.37
CA ASP A 279 13.92 15.75 11.44
C ASP A 279 13.77 14.74 12.61
N ALA A 280 12.55 14.27 12.88
CA ALA A 280 12.32 13.20 13.86
C ALA A 280 13.01 11.87 13.51
N TYR A 281 13.29 11.62 12.22
CA TYR A 281 13.92 10.40 11.72
C TYR A 281 15.36 10.60 11.21
N ARG A 282 15.89 11.84 11.28
CA ARG A 282 17.23 12.19 10.77
C ARG A 282 18.33 11.37 11.43
N ASN A 283 18.18 11.04 12.72
CA ASN A 283 19.13 10.23 13.49
C ASN A 283 18.57 8.83 13.80
N LEU A 284 17.97 8.18 12.81
CA LEU A 284 17.39 6.84 12.97
C LEU A 284 18.47 5.82 13.35
N ILE A 285 18.28 5.18 14.50
CA ILE A 285 19.11 4.07 14.98
C ILE A 285 18.28 2.79 14.85
N LEU A 286 18.80 1.83 14.10
CA LEU A 286 18.20 0.51 13.94
C LEU A 286 19.06 -0.54 14.65
N PRO A 287 18.45 -1.56 15.28
CA PRO A 287 19.21 -2.68 15.81
C PRO A 287 19.89 -3.45 14.66
N PRO A 288 21.09 -4.00 14.87
CA PRO A 288 21.75 -4.86 13.88
C PRO A 288 20.91 -6.10 13.54
N ALA A 289 20.92 -6.49 12.27
CA ALA A 289 20.13 -7.60 11.75
C ALA A 289 20.98 -8.52 10.85
N PRO A 290 21.98 -9.25 11.41
CA PRO A 290 22.98 -9.98 10.64
C PRO A 290 22.39 -11.09 9.75
N TYR A 291 21.32 -11.76 10.20
CA TYR A 291 20.58 -12.72 9.37
C TYR A 291 19.93 -12.03 8.16
N TYR A 292 19.25 -10.92 8.38
CA TYR A 292 18.57 -10.18 7.31
C TYR A 292 19.60 -9.62 6.31
N SER A 293 20.73 -9.12 6.81
CA SER A 293 21.87 -8.68 6.01
C SER A 293 22.44 -9.79 5.13
N ALA A 294 22.42 -11.06 5.57
CA ALA A 294 22.89 -12.19 4.75
C ALA A 294 22.05 -12.39 3.47
N LEU A 295 20.80 -11.91 3.47
CA LEU A 295 19.87 -11.98 2.34
C LEU A 295 19.92 -10.73 1.45
N MET A 296 20.75 -9.74 1.80
CA MET A 296 20.87 -8.46 1.10
C MET A 296 22.07 -8.45 0.16
N THR A 297 21.88 -7.86 -1.02
CA THR A 297 22.92 -7.72 -2.04
C THR A 297 24.09 -6.91 -1.49
N ASP A 298 25.31 -7.44 -1.70
CA ASP A 298 26.61 -6.86 -1.34
C ASP A 298 26.88 -6.64 0.16
N ALA A 299 25.96 -7.00 1.06
CA ALA A 299 26.12 -6.73 2.50
C ALA A 299 27.29 -7.51 3.12
N ILE A 300 27.46 -8.78 2.74
CA ILE A 300 28.56 -9.64 3.19
C ILE A 300 29.90 -9.14 2.65
N GLU A 301 29.97 -8.81 1.36
CA GLU A 301 31.15 -8.32 0.67
C GLU A 301 31.63 -6.99 1.28
N ARG A 302 30.70 -6.06 1.52
CA ARG A 302 30.98 -4.80 2.23
C ARG A 302 31.37 -5.06 3.68
N GLY A 303 30.76 -6.06 4.32
CA GLY A 303 30.97 -6.38 5.73
C GLY A 303 30.28 -5.36 6.64
N THR A 304 29.08 -4.94 6.25
CA THR A 304 28.29 -3.90 6.89
C THR A 304 26.85 -4.38 7.04
N ASP A 305 26.28 -4.21 8.23
CA ASP A 305 24.89 -4.57 8.49
C ASP A 305 23.89 -3.59 7.85
N ILE A 306 22.72 -4.11 7.48
CA ILE A 306 21.59 -3.37 6.90
C ILE A 306 21.09 -2.23 7.80
N CYS A 307 21.34 -2.29 9.12
CA CYS A 307 21.00 -1.20 10.04
C CYS A 307 21.70 0.13 9.70
N HIS A 308 22.78 0.09 8.92
CA HIS A 308 23.49 1.26 8.37
C HIS A 308 23.03 1.67 6.97
N GLY A 309 22.14 0.89 6.35
CA GLY A 309 21.62 1.12 5.01
C GLY A 309 22.15 0.11 3.99
N ASN A 310 21.71 0.29 2.75
CA ASN A 310 22.12 -0.51 1.60
C ASN A 310 22.36 0.41 0.39
N ARG A 311 22.12 -0.08 -0.82
CA ARG A 311 22.28 0.69 -2.06
C ARG A 311 21.32 1.88 -2.13
N TYR A 312 20.06 1.69 -1.72
CA TYR A 312 19.04 2.74 -1.67
C TYR A 312 18.61 2.97 -0.23
N ASN A 313 18.58 4.23 0.24
CA ASN A 313 18.35 4.59 1.64
C ASN A 313 17.34 5.74 1.79
N ASN A 314 16.33 5.75 0.93
CA ASN A 314 15.32 6.80 0.87
C ASN A 314 14.28 6.65 1.98
N TYR A 315 13.63 7.75 2.36
CA TYR A 315 12.54 7.76 3.35
C TYR A 315 11.23 8.09 2.68
N GLY A 316 10.22 7.26 2.88
CA GLY A 316 8.88 7.50 2.40
C GLY A 316 8.00 8.23 3.41
N VAL A 317 7.29 9.28 2.98
CA VAL A 317 6.33 10.04 3.80
C VAL A 317 5.07 10.29 2.99
N HIS A 318 3.90 10.29 3.64
CA HIS A 318 2.62 10.33 2.93
C HIS A 318 1.82 11.62 3.17
N GLY A 319 1.07 12.08 2.17
CA GLY A 319 0.12 13.19 2.30
C GLY A 319 -1.31 12.67 2.52
N ALA A 320 -1.76 12.63 3.79
CA ALA A 320 -3.02 11.98 4.13
C ALA A 320 -4.25 12.86 3.84
N CYS A 321 -5.37 12.20 3.53
CA CYS A 321 -6.72 12.80 3.44
C CYS A 321 -6.83 13.91 2.38
N SER A 322 -6.19 13.69 1.24
CA SER A 322 -6.01 14.71 0.19
C SER A 322 -7.32 15.16 -0.48
N ALA A 323 -8.30 14.27 -0.65
CA ALA A 323 -9.59 14.62 -1.24
C ALA A 323 -10.35 15.64 -0.38
N ASN A 324 -10.47 15.39 0.94
CA ASN A 324 -11.13 16.33 1.86
C ASN A 324 -10.45 17.70 1.89
N ALA A 325 -9.12 17.73 1.89
CA ALA A 325 -8.35 18.98 1.88
C ALA A 325 -8.54 19.77 0.58
N ALA A 326 -8.52 19.09 -0.57
CA ALA A 326 -8.76 19.69 -1.87
C ALA A 326 -10.19 20.21 -2.02
N ASP A 327 -11.18 19.43 -1.56
CA ASP A 327 -12.59 19.80 -1.55
C ASP A 327 -12.85 21.03 -0.67
N ALA A 328 -12.18 21.13 0.47
CA ALA A 328 -12.26 22.29 1.35
C ALA A 328 -11.73 23.55 0.67
N LEU A 329 -10.57 23.48 -0.01
CA LEU A 329 -10.04 24.60 -0.78
C LEU A 329 -10.96 25.00 -1.95
N ALA A 330 -11.53 24.03 -2.65
CA ALA A 330 -12.48 24.28 -3.74
C ALA A 330 -13.76 24.97 -3.23
N ALA A 331 -14.31 24.50 -2.11
CA ALA A 331 -15.49 25.09 -1.48
C ALA A 331 -15.22 26.53 -1.00
N VAL A 332 -14.07 26.78 -0.36
CA VAL A 332 -13.67 28.14 0.04
C VAL A 332 -13.52 29.05 -1.17
N ARG A 333 -12.88 28.57 -2.26
CA ARG A 333 -12.74 29.36 -3.49
C ARG A 333 -14.09 29.78 -4.05
N VAL A 334 -15.04 28.85 -4.12
CA VAL A 334 -16.38 29.10 -4.66
C VAL A 334 -17.19 29.98 -3.71
N CYS A 335 -17.41 29.53 -2.48
CA CYS A 335 -18.35 30.16 -1.56
C CYS A 335 -17.88 31.51 -1.02
N VAL A 336 -16.59 31.65 -0.70
CA VAL A 336 -16.05 32.87 -0.05
C VAL A 336 -15.55 33.87 -1.08
N PHE A 337 -14.78 33.42 -2.08
CA PHE A 337 -14.07 34.34 -2.97
C PHE A 337 -14.77 34.62 -4.31
N GLN A 338 -15.43 33.61 -4.91
CA GLN A 338 -16.08 33.76 -6.21
C GLN A 338 -17.53 34.24 -6.06
N ASP A 339 -18.38 33.41 -5.44
CA ASP A 339 -19.82 33.66 -5.34
C ASP A 339 -20.17 34.54 -4.14
N ARG A 340 -19.25 34.66 -3.17
CA ARG A 340 -19.40 35.45 -1.93
C ARG A 340 -20.71 35.14 -1.20
N THR A 341 -21.06 33.87 -1.21
CA THR A 341 -22.28 33.33 -0.62
C THR A 341 -22.13 33.05 0.87
N VAL A 342 -20.89 32.91 1.34
CA VAL A 342 -20.49 32.74 2.74
C VAL A 342 -19.41 33.77 3.02
N THR A 343 -19.58 34.58 4.07
CA THR A 343 -18.54 35.53 4.49
C THR A 343 -17.38 34.83 5.22
N PRO A 344 -16.18 35.42 5.23
CA PRO A 344 -15.05 34.91 6.00
C PRO A 344 -15.40 34.63 7.47
N GLU A 345 -16.11 35.57 8.12
CA GLU A 345 -16.51 35.47 9.52
C GLU A 345 -17.52 34.35 9.75
N GLU A 346 -18.52 34.20 8.86
CA GLU A 346 -19.50 33.11 8.92
C GLU A 346 -18.80 31.75 8.79
N LEU A 347 -17.85 31.60 7.86
CA LEU A 347 -17.14 30.34 7.68
C LEU A 347 -16.29 29.99 8.90
N VAL A 348 -15.47 30.94 9.39
CA VAL A 348 -14.61 30.71 10.56
C VAL A 348 -15.45 30.34 11.79
N GLN A 349 -16.55 31.05 12.02
CA GLN A 349 -17.48 30.75 13.12
C GLN A 349 -18.10 29.36 12.95
N ALA A 350 -18.56 29.00 11.76
CA ALA A 350 -19.16 27.70 11.48
C ALA A 350 -18.19 26.54 11.73
N LEU A 351 -16.92 26.68 11.33
CA LEU A 351 -15.90 25.67 11.59
C LEU A 351 -15.56 25.56 13.09
N ALA A 352 -15.48 26.69 13.79
CA ALA A 352 -15.17 26.73 15.22
C ALA A 352 -16.27 26.11 16.10
N THR A 353 -17.53 26.14 15.66
CA THR A 353 -18.69 25.60 16.40
C THR A 353 -19.23 24.29 15.82
N ASP A 354 -18.48 23.63 14.93
CA ASP A 354 -18.93 22.39 14.27
C ASP A 354 -20.31 22.52 13.62
N TYR A 355 -20.54 23.65 12.95
CA TYR A 355 -21.77 23.99 12.24
C TYR A 355 -23.04 24.06 13.10
N ALA A 356 -22.94 24.21 14.43
CA ALA A 356 -24.10 24.21 15.35
C ALA A 356 -25.28 25.11 14.89
N ASP A 357 -24.99 26.31 14.38
CA ASP A 357 -25.97 27.24 13.78
C ASP A 357 -25.68 27.49 12.29
N GLY A 358 -24.80 26.68 11.69
CA GLY A 358 -24.20 26.87 10.36
C GLY A 358 -24.57 25.79 9.35
N GLU A 359 -25.64 25.02 9.59
CA GLU A 359 -25.99 23.87 8.73
C GLU A 359 -26.22 24.27 7.26
N ALA A 360 -26.86 25.42 7.03
CA ALA A 360 -27.03 25.95 5.67
C ALA A 360 -25.70 26.31 5.01
N VAL A 361 -24.70 26.76 5.79
CA VAL A 361 -23.33 26.97 5.29
C VAL A 361 -22.70 25.63 4.96
N ARG A 362 -22.81 24.63 5.85
CA ARG A 362 -22.29 23.27 5.64
C ARG A 362 -22.83 22.65 4.34
N GLU A 363 -24.15 22.71 4.12
CA GLU A 363 -24.77 22.14 2.92
C GLU A 363 -24.28 22.81 1.63
N ARG A 364 -24.05 24.13 1.66
CA ARG A 364 -23.51 24.87 0.50
C ARG A 364 -22.07 24.47 0.21
N LEU A 365 -21.24 24.33 1.24
CA LEU A 365 -19.87 23.84 1.12
C LEU A 365 -19.82 22.40 0.61
N ALA A 366 -20.71 21.54 1.12
CA ALA A 366 -20.81 20.14 0.71
C ALA A 366 -21.28 19.97 -0.75
N ALA A 367 -22.04 20.93 -1.29
CA ALA A 367 -22.50 20.95 -2.68
C ALA A 367 -21.48 21.49 -3.68
N CYS A 368 -20.34 22.03 -3.22
CA CYS A 368 -19.28 22.54 -4.07
C CYS A 368 -18.54 21.40 -4.81
N PRO A 369 -17.72 21.71 -5.83
CA PRO A 369 -16.98 20.70 -6.57
C PRO A 369 -16.18 19.74 -5.69
N LYS A 370 -16.20 18.44 -6.04
CA LYS A 370 -15.57 17.36 -5.29
C LYS A 370 -14.55 16.60 -6.14
N VAL A 371 -13.42 16.25 -5.54
CA VAL A 371 -12.39 15.37 -6.11
C VAL A 371 -13.02 14.04 -6.53
N GLY A 372 -12.62 13.55 -7.71
CA GLY A 372 -13.12 12.33 -8.31
C GLY A 372 -14.17 12.54 -9.41
N ASN A 373 -14.56 13.79 -9.65
CA ASN A 373 -15.50 14.17 -10.70
C ASN A 373 -14.85 14.72 -11.98
N ASN A 374 -13.52 14.68 -12.09
CA ASN A 374 -12.79 15.33 -13.19
C ASN A 374 -13.12 16.84 -13.27
N ASP A 375 -13.34 17.47 -12.12
CA ASP A 375 -13.69 18.89 -12.03
C ASP A 375 -12.42 19.75 -12.06
N PRO A 376 -12.33 20.75 -12.94
CA PRO A 376 -11.10 21.54 -13.07
C PRO A 376 -10.68 22.29 -11.81
N LEU A 377 -11.60 22.68 -10.92
CA LEU A 377 -11.24 23.39 -9.69
C LEU A 377 -10.76 22.41 -8.62
N ALA A 378 -11.54 21.37 -8.33
CA ALA A 378 -11.17 20.37 -7.32
C ALA A 378 -9.82 19.69 -7.67
N ASP A 379 -9.64 19.32 -8.94
CA ASP A 379 -8.41 18.66 -9.41
C ASP A 379 -7.19 19.59 -9.33
N ARG A 380 -7.38 20.91 -9.56
CA ARG A 380 -6.30 21.90 -9.36
C ARG A 380 -5.91 22.02 -7.89
N MET A 381 -6.87 21.97 -6.97
CA MET A 381 -6.57 22.02 -5.52
C MET A 381 -5.84 20.76 -5.07
N LEU A 382 -6.25 19.59 -5.58
CA LEU A 382 -5.56 18.33 -5.32
C LEU A 382 -4.11 18.36 -5.84
N THR A 383 -3.92 18.80 -7.09
CA THR A 383 -2.59 18.93 -7.70
C THR A 383 -1.72 19.92 -6.94
N PHE A 384 -2.29 21.05 -6.49
CA PHE A 384 -1.59 22.03 -5.67
C PHE A 384 -1.06 21.42 -4.36
N LEU A 385 -1.88 20.65 -3.63
CA LEU A 385 -1.47 20.03 -2.36
C LEU A 385 -0.29 19.08 -2.54
N PHE A 386 -0.33 18.21 -3.55
CA PHE A 386 0.76 17.27 -3.82
C PHE A 386 2.01 17.95 -4.38
N ASN A 387 1.86 19.01 -5.18
CA ASN A 387 3.02 19.79 -5.63
C ASN A 387 3.70 20.52 -4.47
N ALA A 388 2.93 21.16 -3.58
CA ALA A 388 3.50 21.80 -2.39
C ALA A 388 4.20 20.80 -1.47
N PHE A 389 3.66 19.58 -1.36
CA PHE A 389 4.29 18.50 -0.61
C PHE A 389 5.58 18.00 -1.27
N ALA A 390 5.57 17.81 -2.60
CA ALA A 390 6.78 17.47 -3.35
C ALA A 390 7.85 18.55 -3.22
N ASP A 391 7.49 19.83 -3.36
CA ASP A 391 8.40 20.97 -3.17
C ASP A 391 9.05 20.94 -1.77
N ALA A 392 8.27 20.66 -0.72
CA ALA A 392 8.78 20.55 0.64
C ALA A 392 9.74 19.37 0.83
N CYS A 393 9.44 18.21 0.25
CA CYS A 393 10.33 17.05 0.31
C CYS A 393 11.64 17.27 -0.48
N GLU A 394 11.54 17.84 -1.68
CA GLU A 394 12.70 18.13 -2.55
C GLU A 394 13.62 19.21 -1.96
N ALA A 395 13.08 20.12 -1.15
CA ALA A 395 13.87 21.12 -0.42
C ALA A 395 14.79 20.49 0.66
N ILE A 396 14.52 19.25 1.08
CA ILE A 396 15.33 18.54 2.07
C ILE A 396 16.46 17.79 1.36
N GLY A 397 17.66 18.40 1.37
CA GLY A 397 18.83 17.85 0.68
C GLY A 397 19.51 16.65 1.34
N ASP A 398 19.15 16.30 2.58
CA ASP A 398 19.71 15.15 3.31
C ASP A 398 18.70 14.56 4.31
N ASN A 399 18.44 13.26 4.19
CA ASN A 399 17.59 12.48 5.09
C ASN A 399 18.35 11.84 6.29
N GLY A 400 19.67 12.05 6.39
CA GLY A 400 20.54 11.49 7.43
C GLY A 400 21.12 10.12 7.11
N ARG A 401 20.76 9.51 5.96
CA ARG A 401 21.25 8.19 5.51
C ARG A 401 21.70 8.18 4.05
N GLY A 402 21.90 9.36 3.46
CA GLY A 402 22.39 9.51 2.08
C GLY A 402 21.35 9.17 1.01
N GLY A 403 20.05 9.15 1.35
CA GLY A 403 18.94 9.05 0.41
C GLY A 403 18.10 10.33 0.34
N CYS A 404 17.03 10.28 -0.43
CA CYS A 404 16.05 11.36 -0.55
C CYS A 404 14.77 11.09 0.27
N ILE A 405 13.88 12.09 0.29
CA ILE A 405 12.53 11.96 0.83
C ILE A 405 11.58 11.70 -0.35
N ARG A 406 10.83 10.60 -0.29
CA ARG A 406 9.85 10.18 -1.30
C ARG A 406 8.45 10.51 -0.78
N PRO A 407 7.77 11.52 -1.33
CA PRO A 407 6.39 11.78 -0.98
C PRO A 407 5.46 10.74 -1.61
N GLY A 408 4.43 10.35 -0.88
CA GLY A 408 3.41 9.38 -1.27
C GLY A 408 1.99 9.89 -1.07
N THR A 409 1.05 9.20 -1.70
CA THR A 409 -0.37 9.52 -1.71
C THR A 409 -1.17 8.71 -0.68
N GLY A 410 -0.48 7.89 0.12
CA GLY A 410 -1.09 7.03 1.13
C GLY A 410 -1.68 7.81 2.30
N SER A 411 -2.49 7.15 3.12
CA SER A 411 -2.90 7.71 4.42
C SER A 411 -2.61 6.81 5.61
N ALA A 412 -2.35 5.51 5.39
CA ALA A 412 -2.37 4.51 6.45
C ALA A 412 -3.59 4.71 7.38
N MET A 413 -3.40 4.75 8.71
CA MET A 413 -4.45 4.99 9.71
C MET A 413 -4.87 6.44 9.89
N TYR A 414 -4.16 7.39 9.27
CA TYR A 414 -4.32 8.82 9.56
C TYR A 414 -5.72 9.34 9.21
N TYR A 415 -6.46 8.67 8.31
CA TYR A 415 -7.85 9.04 8.00
C TYR A 415 -8.82 8.87 9.17
N VAL A 416 -8.50 8.02 10.15
CA VAL A 416 -9.21 7.90 11.44
C VAL A 416 -8.54 8.76 12.50
N TRP A 417 -7.21 8.66 12.62
CA TRP A 417 -6.48 9.31 13.71
C TRP A 417 -6.57 10.83 13.65
N LEU A 418 -6.51 11.43 12.45
CA LEU A 418 -6.70 12.87 12.29
C LEU A 418 -8.11 13.31 12.64
N ALA A 419 -9.11 12.42 12.58
CA ALA A 419 -10.48 12.74 12.94
C ALA A 419 -10.78 12.56 14.45
N ARG A 420 -10.16 11.57 15.10
CA ARG A 420 -10.54 11.13 16.46
C ARG A 420 -9.41 11.10 17.48
N GLY A 421 -8.17 11.31 17.05
CA GLY A 421 -6.97 11.18 17.86
C GLY A 421 -6.47 9.74 17.96
N HIS A 422 -5.19 9.60 18.27
CA HIS A 422 -4.54 8.35 18.62
C HIS A 422 -3.34 8.63 19.53
N GLU A 423 -3.04 7.71 20.45
CA GLU A 423 -1.88 7.85 21.32
C GLU A 423 -0.59 7.83 20.48
N GLY A 424 0.32 8.77 20.72
CA GLY A 424 1.58 8.87 19.97
C GLY A 424 1.49 9.57 18.61
N MET A 425 0.32 10.06 18.20
CA MET A 425 0.20 10.91 17.00
C MET A 425 0.82 12.29 17.26
N ALA A 426 1.67 12.75 16.34
CA ALA A 426 2.27 14.09 16.40
C ALA A 426 1.34 15.16 15.83
N GLU A 427 0.53 14.78 14.84
CA GLU A 427 -0.45 15.63 14.20
C GLU A 427 -1.58 15.98 15.18
N PRO A 428 -2.17 17.17 15.06
CA PRO A 428 -3.36 17.51 15.82
C PRO A 428 -4.62 16.87 15.23
N VAL A 429 -5.60 16.64 16.11
CA VAL A 429 -6.95 16.25 15.71
C VAL A 429 -7.60 17.42 14.96
N VAL A 430 -8.22 17.11 13.83
CA VAL A 430 -8.85 18.08 12.94
C VAL A 430 -10.35 18.15 13.25
N GLY A 431 -10.80 19.34 13.68
CA GLY A 431 -12.22 19.68 13.86
C GLY A 431 -12.96 19.80 12.53
N ALA A 432 -14.16 20.40 12.53
CA ALA A 432 -14.94 20.59 11.31
C ALA A 432 -14.12 21.23 10.17
N THR A 433 -14.34 20.78 8.94
CA THR A 433 -13.58 21.24 7.75
C THR A 433 -14.50 21.82 6.69
N ALA A 434 -13.97 22.76 5.89
CA ALA A 434 -14.73 23.53 4.90
C ALA A 434 -15.21 22.72 3.68
N ASP A 435 -14.94 21.41 3.62
CA ASP A 435 -15.57 20.48 2.69
C ASP A 435 -16.98 20.07 3.12
N GLY A 436 -17.41 20.49 4.31
CA GLY A 436 -18.70 20.18 4.94
C GLY A 436 -18.64 19.02 5.93
N ARG A 437 -17.45 18.49 6.25
CA ARG A 437 -17.29 17.42 7.24
C ARG A 437 -17.39 17.96 8.67
N HIS A 438 -18.19 17.30 9.50
CA HIS A 438 -18.26 17.55 10.95
C HIS A 438 -17.02 17.06 11.70
N ALA A 439 -16.77 17.65 12.87
CA ALA A 439 -15.76 17.14 13.80
C ALA A 439 -16.01 15.66 14.15
N GLY A 440 -14.95 14.85 14.22
CA GLY A 440 -15.04 13.41 14.49
C GLY A 440 -15.52 12.52 13.32
N GLY A 441 -16.01 13.09 12.22
CA GLY A 441 -16.34 12.37 10.99
C GLY A 441 -15.09 11.81 10.29
N PHE A 442 -15.16 10.66 9.63
CA PHE A 442 -13.97 10.09 9.01
C PHE A 442 -13.50 10.86 7.76
N PHE A 443 -12.20 10.85 7.51
CA PHE A 443 -11.61 11.32 6.25
C PHE A 443 -11.51 10.19 5.22
N SER A 444 -11.21 10.55 3.96
CA SER A 444 -10.89 9.54 2.95
C SER A 444 -9.49 8.94 3.15
N SER A 445 -9.36 7.65 2.81
CA SER A 445 -8.09 6.94 2.84
C SER A 445 -7.37 7.01 1.50
N SER A 446 -6.06 7.28 1.52
CA SER A 446 -5.21 7.37 0.31
C SER A 446 -5.85 8.22 -0.80
N LEU A 447 -5.92 7.72 -2.04
CA LEU A 447 -6.62 8.37 -3.15
C LEU A 447 -8.07 7.87 -3.29
N ALA A 448 -8.81 7.86 -2.19
CA ALA A 448 -10.26 7.71 -2.21
C ALA A 448 -10.97 9.08 -2.16
N PRO A 449 -12.14 9.24 -2.81
CA PRO A 449 -12.96 10.42 -2.64
C PRO A 449 -13.39 10.62 -1.18
N ALA A 450 -13.72 11.86 -0.81
CA ALA A 450 -14.27 12.18 0.50
C ALA A 450 -15.56 11.36 0.78
N PRO A 451 -15.78 10.89 2.02
CA PRO A 451 -17.01 10.20 2.38
C PRO A 451 -18.25 11.04 2.06
N GLY A 452 -19.22 10.44 1.37
CA GLY A 452 -20.45 11.14 0.94
C GLY A 452 -20.32 11.98 -0.32
N ALA A 453 -19.13 12.08 -0.94
CA ALA A 453 -18.97 12.74 -2.23
C ALA A 453 -19.75 11.99 -3.32
N ARG A 454 -20.56 12.73 -4.10
CA ARG A 454 -21.26 12.17 -5.26
C ARG A 454 -20.32 12.15 -6.46
N LEU A 455 -20.10 10.98 -7.03
CA LEU A 455 -19.20 10.76 -8.16
C LEU A 455 -19.96 10.62 -9.48
N ALA A 456 -19.40 11.14 -10.56
CA ALA A 456 -19.88 10.95 -11.93
C ALA A 456 -19.61 9.54 -12.46
N GLY A 457 -18.64 8.82 -11.89
CA GLY A 457 -18.36 7.41 -12.14
C GLY A 457 -16.89 7.03 -11.96
N PRO A 458 -16.53 5.75 -12.13
CA PRO A 458 -15.16 5.27 -11.91
C PRO A 458 -14.14 5.87 -12.91
N ILE A 459 -14.59 6.23 -14.13
CA ILE A 459 -13.70 6.83 -15.12
C ILE A 459 -13.36 8.28 -14.77
N SER A 460 -14.30 9.08 -14.24
CA SER A 460 -14.01 10.46 -13.81
C SER A 460 -13.03 10.46 -12.64
N LEU A 461 -13.11 9.44 -11.78
CA LEU A 461 -12.19 9.24 -10.68
C LEU A 461 -10.76 8.98 -11.18
N LEU A 462 -10.59 8.06 -12.13
CA LEU A 462 -9.28 7.81 -12.76
C LEU A 462 -8.76 9.05 -13.50
N GLN A 463 -9.62 9.77 -14.21
CA GLN A 463 -9.23 11.00 -14.91
C GLN A 463 -8.77 12.11 -13.94
N THR A 464 -9.34 12.14 -12.72
CA THR A 464 -8.92 13.08 -11.68
C THR A 464 -7.50 12.75 -11.22
N TYR A 465 -7.26 11.51 -10.80
CA TYR A 465 -5.97 11.10 -10.24
C TYR A 465 -4.86 10.94 -11.28
N GLY A 466 -5.21 10.63 -12.54
CA GLY A 466 -4.26 10.61 -13.66
C GLY A 466 -3.62 11.96 -14.00
N LYS A 467 -4.09 13.06 -13.39
CA LYS A 467 -3.50 14.40 -13.55
C LYS A 467 -2.35 14.68 -12.57
N LEU A 468 -2.17 13.83 -11.56
CA LEU A 468 -1.10 14.00 -10.58
C LEU A 468 0.27 13.72 -11.22
N ASP A 469 1.28 14.50 -10.83
CA ASP A 469 2.65 14.26 -11.27
C ASP A 469 3.33 13.20 -10.39
N TYR A 470 3.05 11.94 -10.71
CA TYR A 470 3.61 10.80 -10.00
C TYR A 470 5.14 10.68 -10.09
N THR A 471 5.79 11.40 -11.01
CA THR A 471 7.27 11.42 -11.07
C THR A 471 7.87 12.09 -9.84
N ARG A 472 7.09 12.94 -9.17
CA ARG A 472 7.46 13.66 -7.94
C ARG A 472 6.88 13.05 -6.67
N ILE A 473 5.83 12.22 -6.77
CA ILE A 473 5.16 11.57 -5.62
C ILE A 473 5.20 10.03 -5.72
N CYS A 474 6.40 9.47 -5.65
CA CYS A 474 6.65 8.07 -6.01
C CYS A 474 6.42 7.05 -4.89
N ASN A 475 6.16 7.43 -3.63
CA ASN A 475 6.15 6.48 -2.51
C ASN A 475 4.89 5.58 -2.44
N GLY A 476 3.95 5.75 -3.37
CA GLY A 476 2.73 4.94 -3.47
C GLY A 476 1.59 5.43 -2.57
N GLY A 477 0.42 4.83 -2.78
CA GLY A 477 -0.84 5.16 -2.12
C GLY A 477 -2.00 4.99 -3.10
N PRO A 478 -2.74 3.88 -3.01
CA PRO A 478 -3.62 3.47 -4.09
C PRO A 478 -4.85 4.38 -4.25
N ILE A 479 -5.33 4.44 -5.49
CA ILE A 479 -6.71 4.78 -5.79
C ILE A 479 -7.55 3.58 -5.33
N THR A 480 -8.41 3.79 -4.35
CA THR A 480 -9.30 2.74 -3.84
C THR A 480 -10.68 2.93 -4.46
N MET A 481 -11.21 1.87 -5.07
CA MET A 481 -12.59 1.84 -5.54
C MET A 481 -13.31 0.63 -4.97
N GLU A 482 -14.50 0.91 -4.43
CA GLU A 482 -15.46 -0.11 -4.05
C GLU A 482 -16.36 -0.39 -5.26
N LEU A 483 -16.51 -1.67 -5.63
CA LEU A 483 -17.35 -2.12 -6.72
C LEU A 483 -18.47 -3.00 -6.18
N SER A 484 -19.70 -2.82 -6.68
CA SER A 484 -20.82 -3.68 -6.34
C SER A 484 -20.60 -5.11 -6.85
N ASP A 485 -20.96 -6.13 -6.05
CA ASP A 485 -20.94 -7.55 -6.45
C ASP A 485 -21.62 -7.82 -7.81
N ALA A 486 -22.64 -7.03 -8.15
CA ALA A 486 -23.36 -7.15 -9.41
C ALA A 486 -22.46 -7.08 -10.65
N VAL A 487 -21.32 -6.35 -10.58
CA VAL A 487 -20.39 -6.21 -11.70
C VAL A 487 -19.53 -7.45 -11.94
N PHE A 488 -19.65 -8.48 -11.10
CA PHE A 488 -18.88 -9.71 -11.23
C PHE A 488 -19.73 -10.95 -11.56
N ARG A 489 -21.02 -10.76 -11.89
CA ARG A 489 -21.97 -11.87 -12.09
C ARG A 489 -21.93 -12.53 -13.46
N SER A 490 -21.28 -11.92 -14.45
CA SER A 490 -21.16 -12.52 -15.80
C SER A 490 -19.75 -12.35 -16.38
N PRO A 491 -19.35 -13.21 -17.33
CA PRO A 491 -18.07 -13.06 -18.03
C PRO A 491 -17.92 -11.70 -18.72
N GLU A 492 -19.02 -11.14 -19.25
CA GLU A 492 -19.02 -9.82 -19.87
C GLU A 492 -18.68 -8.71 -18.88
N THR A 493 -19.22 -8.77 -17.66
CA THR A 493 -18.96 -7.73 -16.65
C THR A 493 -17.58 -7.88 -16.02
N ILE A 494 -17.07 -9.10 -15.85
CA ILE A 494 -15.67 -9.36 -15.48
C ILE A 494 -14.72 -8.74 -16.50
N ARG A 495 -14.97 -8.94 -17.79
CA ARG A 495 -14.20 -8.30 -18.87
C ARG A 495 -14.25 -6.77 -18.82
N LYS A 496 -15.38 -6.18 -18.42
CA LYS A 496 -15.48 -4.72 -18.20
C LYS A 496 -14.61 -4.25 -17.03
N VAL A 497 -14.50 -5.02 -15.95
CA VAL A 497 -13.57 -4.73 -14.84
C VAL A 497 -12.12 -4.83 -15.33
N ALA A 498 -11.78 -5.85 -16.13
CA ALA A 498 -10.46 -5.95 -16.76
C ALA A 498 -10.15 -4.74 -17.66
N MET A 499 -11.13 -4.24 -18.41
CA MET A 499 -11.00 -3.00 -19.17
C MET A 499 -10.86 -1.75 -18.28
N LEU A 500 -11.49 -1.70 -17.11
CA LEU A 500 -11.31 -0.63 -16.13
C LEU A 500 -9.86 -0.61 -15.62
N ILE A 501 -9.29 -1.77 -15.29
CA ILE A 501 -7.88 -1.89 -14.86
C ILE A 501 -6.94 -1.43 -15.99
N ARG A 502 -7.19 -1.83 -17.24
CA ARG A 502 -6.43 -1.32 -18.39
C ARG A 502 -6.56 0.19 -18.55
N THR A 503 -7.76 0.73 -18.35
CA THR A 503 -8.01 2.17 -18.45
C THR A 503 -7.29 2.95 -17.36
N PHE A 504 -7.22 2.41 -16.15
CA PHE A 504 -6.37 2.94 -15.06
C PHE A 504 -4.93 3.12 -15.52
N ALA A 505 -4.34 2.07 -16.13
CA ALA A 505 -2.97 2.15 -16.62
C ALA A 505 -2.82 3.17 -17.76
N ALA A 506 -3.78 3.18 -18.70
CA ALA A 506 -3.78 4.08 -19.85
C ALA A 506 -3.97 5.57 -19.48
N LEU A 507 -4.62 5.86 -18.36
CA LEU A 507 -4.80 7.21 -17.84
C LEU A 507 -3.61 7.72 -17.01
N GLY A 508 -2.51 6.96 -16.93
CA GLY A 508 -1.31 7.39 -16.22
C GLY A 508 -1.46 7.41 -14.69
N CYS A 509 -2.40 6.65 -14.15
CA CYS A 509 -2.52 6.46 -12.72
C CYS A 509 -1.42 5.51 -12.21
N GLN A 510 -0.91 5.73 -10.99
CA GLN A 510 0.23 4.97 -10.44
C GLN A 510 -0.19 3.62 -9.85
N GLN A 511 -1.23 3.62 -9.02
CA GLN A 511 -1.63 2.43 -8.26
C GLN A 511 -3.14 2.37 -8.06
N LEU A 512 -3.72 1.18 -8.26
CA LEU A 512 -5.16 0.93 -8.14
C LEU A 512 -5.40 -0.23 -7.21
N GLN A 513 -6.48 -0.11 -6.46
CA GLN A 513 -7.00 -1.17 -5.64
C GLN A 513 -8.52 -1.24 -5.82
N LEU A 514 -8.98 -2.42 -6.21
CA LEU A 514 -10.39 -2.70 -6.39
C LEU A 514 -10.85 -3.66 -5.30
N ASN A 515 -11.99 -3.35 -4.73
CA ASN A 515 -12.63 -4.14 -3.71
C ASN A 515 -14.05 -4.46 -4.14
N THR A 516 -14.60 -5.54 -3.60
CA THR A 516 -16.01 -5.89 -3.76
C THR A 516 -16.55 -6.28 -2.40
N LEU A 517 -17.57 -5.59 -1.92
CA LEU A 517 -18.26 -5.99 -0.71
C LEU A 517 -19.76 -5.74 -0.85
N ASP A 518 -20.50 -6.57 -0.13
CA ASP A 518 -21.93 -6.47 0.04
C ASP A 518 -22.21 -5.80 1.39
N VAL A 519 -22.81 -4.61 1.37
CA VAL A 519 -23.13 -3.85 2.59
C VAL A 519 -24.02 -4.64 3.52
N GLU A 520 -25.02 -5.35 2.98
CA GLU A 520 -25.95 -6.15 3.78
C GLU A 520 -25.20 -7.26 4.50
N LYS A 521 -24.23 -7.87 3.81
CA LYS A 521 -23.35 -8.89 4.40
C LYS A 521 -22.45 -8.33 5.49
N LEU A 522 -21.93 -7.12 5.35
CA LEU A 522 -21.10 -6.48 6.39
C LEU A 522 -21.92 -6.10 7.63
N GLU A 523 -23.14 -5.59 7.43
CA GLU A 523 -24.05 -5.28 8.54
C GLU A 523 -24.46 -6.56 9.28
N ASP A 524 -24.75 -7.63 8.55
CA ASP A 524 -25.07 -8.93 9.12
C ASP A 524 -23.85 -9.54 9.84
N ALA A 525 -22.65 -9.44 9.26
CA ALA A 525 -21.41 -9.89 9.91
C ALA A 525 -21.07 -9.10 11.18
N LYS A 526 -21.54 -7.85 11.30
CA LYS A 526 -21.41 -7.05 12.53
C LYS A 526 -22.43 -7.49 13.59
N ALA A 527 -23.64 -7.87 13.18
CA ALA A 527 -24.70 -8.33 14.07
C ALA A 527 -24.50 -9.78 14.54
N HIS A 528 -24.02 -10.66 13.65
CA HIS A 528 -23.88 -12.11 13.82
C HIS A 528 -22.45 -12.58 13.45
N PRO A 529 -21.39 -12.11 14.14
CA PRO A 529 -20.01 -12.39 13.75
C PRO A 529 -19.65 -13.88 13.73
N GLU A 530 -20.37 -14.72 14.46
CA GLU A 530 -20.22 -16.17 14.47
C GLU A 530 -20.55 -16.85 13.13
N GLU A 531 -21.40 -16.24 12.30
CA GLU A 531 -21.81 -16.76 11.00
C GLU A 531 -20.88 -16.32 9.85
N HIS A 532 -19.99 -15.34 10.12
CA HIS A 532 -19.16 -14.66 9.12
C HIS A 532 -17.67 -14.63 9.47
N ARG A 533 -17.18 -15.60 10.26
CA ARG A 533 -15.79 -15.63 10.75
C ARG A 533 -14.74 -15.52 9.65
N ASP A 534 -15.02 -16.12 8.50
CA ASP A 534 -14.09 -16.14 7.35
C ASP A 534 -14.29 -14.95 6.39
N LEU A 535 -15.11 -13.96 6.76
CA LEU A 535 -15.36 -12.78 5.93
C LEU A 535 -14.13 -11.87 5.91
N ILE A 536 -13.42 -11.88 4.79
CA ILE A 536 -12.26 -11.02 4.57
C ILE A 536 -12.72 -9.68 3.99
N VAL A 537 -12.17 -8.59 4.51
CA VAL A 537 -12.38 -7.22 4.02
C VAL A 537 -11.06 -6.49 3.87
N ARG A 538 -11.11 -5.41 3.10
CA ARG A 538 -10.00 -4.49 2.95
C ARG A 538 -10.08 -3.31 3.91
N VAL A 539 -8.98 -3.00 4.58
CA VAL A 539 -8.92 -1.82 5.49
C VAL A 539 -8.28 -0.61 4.82
N TRP A 540 -7.00 -0.63 4.46
CA TRP A 540 -6.33 0.54 3.82
C TRP A 540 -5.03 0.21 3.08
N GLY A 541 -4.59 -1.04 3.08
CA GLY A 541 -3.25 -1.49 2.66
C GLY A 541 -3.02 -2.99 2.83
N TRP A 542 -3.75 -3.55 3.77
CA TRP A 542 -3.84 -4.97 4.05
C TRP A 542 -5.32 -5.42 4.09
N SER A 543 -5.51 -6.74 4.13
CA SER A 543 -6.81 -7.40 4.20
C SER A 543 -6.89 -8.20 5.48
N GLY A 544 -8.04 -8.16 6.16
CA GLY A 544 -8.25 -8.76 7.48
C GLY A 544 -9.63 -9.40 7.59
N TYR A 545 -9.83 -10.22 8.61
CA TYR A 545 -11.15 -10.76 8.94
C TYR A 545 -12.03 -9.66 9.55
N PHE A 546 -13.16 -9.38 8.92
CA PHE A 546 -14.06 -8.29 9.32
C PHE A 546 -14.49 -8.40 10.78
N CYS A 547 -14.81 -9.61 11.23
CA CYS A 547 -15.26 -9.89 12.59
C CYS A 547 -14.15 -9.71 13.64
N GLU A 548 -12.88 -9.63 13.23
CA GLU A 548 -11.75 -9.36 14.12
C GLU A 548 -11.41 -7.87 14.20
N LEU A 549 -11.84 -7.05 13.23
CA LEU A 549 -11.58 -5.61 13.20
C LEU A 549 -12.20 -4.90 14.42
N ALA A 550 -11.51 -3.88 14.93
CA ALA A 550 -12.11 -2.98 15.93
C ALA A 550 -13.36 -2.26 15.35
N PRO A 551 -14.38 -1.95 16.18
CA PRO A 551 -15.66 -1.42 15.71
C PRO A 551 -15.55 -0.16 14.82
N GLU A 552 -14.61 0.72 15.12
CA GLU A 552 -14.37 1.93 14.34
C GLU A 552 -13.90 1.66 12.90
N TYR A 553 -13.15 0.57 12.68
CA TYR A 553 -12.73 0.16 11.35
C TYR A 553 -13.86 -0.56 10.61
N GLN A 554 -14.64 -1.39 11.31
CA GLN A 554 -15.85 -1.98 10.74
C GLN A 554 -16.81 -0.90 10.24
N ASP A 555 -17.06 0.11 11.06
CA ASP A 555 -17.94 1.23 10.71
C ASP A 555 -17.40 2.03 9.52
N HIS A 556 -16.09 2.23 9.45
CA HIS A 556 -15.48 2.88 8.31
C HIS A 556 -15.62 2.06 7.02
N VAL A 557 -15.35 0.76 7.07
CA VAL A 557 -15.53 -0.15 5.93
C VAL A 557 -16.98 -0.13 5.48
N ILE A 558 -17.95 -0.25 6.38
CA ILE A 558 -19.38 -0.17 6.03
C ILE A 558 -19.72 1.20 5.41
N ALA A 559 -19.25 2.30 6.00
CA ALA A 559 -19.54 3.65 5.51
C ALA A 559 -19.02 3.86 4.08
N ARG A 560 -17.81 3.38 3.76
CA ARG A 560 -17.28 3.45 2.39
C ARG A 560 -18.23 2.80 1.39
N HIS A 561 -18.73 1.60 1.71
CA HIS A 561 -19.60 0.83 0.82
C HIS A 561 -21.03 1.36 0.75
N LYS A 562 -21.53 2.00 1.81
CA LYS A 562 -22.84 2.65 1.82
C LYS A 562 -22.90 3.91 0.97
N TYR A 563 -21.77 4.61 0.83
CA TYR A 563 -21.74 5.98 0.30
C TYR A 563 -20.88 6.15 -0.97
N GLN A 564 -20.26 5.08 -1.49
CA GLN A 564 -19.54 5.10 -2.77
C GLN A 564 -20.00 3.96 -3.69
N LEU A 565 -20.52 4.38 -4.85
CA LEU A 565 -21.03 3.64 -6.02
C LEU A 565 -22.27 2.76 -5.81
#